data_AF-A0A6A5KGL6-F1
#
_entry.id   AF-A0A6A5KGL6-F1
#
_cell.length_a   1.000
_cell.length_b   1.000
_cell.length_c   1.000
_cell.angle_alpha   90.00
_cell.angle_beta   90.00
_cell.angle_gamma   90.00
#
_symmetry.space_group_name_H-M   'P 1'
#
loop_
_entity.id
_entity.type
_entity.pdbx_description
1 polymer ?
#
loop_
_entity_poly.entity_id
_entity_poly.type
_entity_poly.pdbx_seq_one_letter_code
_entity_poly.pdbx_strand_id
1 'polypeptide(L)'
;MSDRAKRLGGKLLMEVGKVEDLSSVPFTCIPPLATLLQNPNSPTQILELISPPTPYHPSPAGKTSLLQHIIAHALLPSQESAIILIDPLSHFSVPRLTSILLHHLKSTTTTTKDWPEMKATVKTALSHVHIFRPQTWPSLLATLTSLPTYLFDAKKHASMNRRIHSICLEDIDTFIWSIRTNSSSSFHAVTNPLATASSQLTRHLTKLSSLLSCAILLTSRSSTPSTFRPLLPLSWPPGTPLTRLAVRRVDVGKFAPAISGEEAEVEREKRWSVVRRARFECWRVGAGRVDGLGFVFRVGDGVEIEN
;
A
#
# COMPACT_ATOMS: atom_id res chain seq x y z
N MET A 1 -6.08 -56.23 -2.69
CA MET A 1 -5.19 -55.06 -2.54
C MET A 1 -5.73 -53.74 -3.14
N SER A 2 -6.82 -53.75 -3.92
CA SER A 2 -7.31 -52.56 -4.65
C SER A 2 -8.08 -51.53 -3.80
N ASP A 3 -8.80 -51.95 -2.75
CA ASP A 3 -9.66 -51.04 -1.97
C ASP A 3 -8.93 -50.15 -0.97
N ARG A 4 -7.75 -50.57 -0.49
CA ARG A 4 -6.96 -49.79 0.47
C ARG A 4 -6.27 -48.60 -0.20
N ALA A 5 -5.90 -48.74 -1.47
CA ALA A 5 -5.31 -47.67 -2.29
C ALA A 5 -6.35 -46.60 -2.67
N LYS A 6 -7.59 -47.01 -3.01
CA LYS A 6 -8.68 -46.06 -3.30
C LYS A 6 -9.10 -45.24 -2.07
N ARG A 7 -9.11 -45.86 -0.88
CA ARG A 7 -9.40 -45.15 0.38
C ARG A 7 -8.29 -44.18 0.80
N LEU A 8 -7.02 -44.47 0.49
CA LEU A 8 -5.92 -43.53 0.73
C LEU A 8 -6.00 -42.32 -0.22
N GLY A 9 -6.32 -42.54 -1.50
CA GLY A 9 -6.50 -41.46 -2.47
C GLY A 9 -7.65 -40.51 -2.13
N GLY A 10 -8.78 -41.05 -1.65
CA GLY A 10 -9.91 -40.24 -1.19
C GLY A 10 -9.62 -39.47 0.11
N LYS A 11 -8.81 -40.02 1.02
CA LYS A 11 -8.36 -39.31 2.23
C LYS A 11 -7.38 -38.18 1.90
N LEU A 12 -6.45 -38.40 0.98
CA LEU A 12 -5.53 -37.37 0.51
C LEU A 12 -6.27 -36.24 -0.23
N LEU A 13 -7.29 -36.54 -1.04
CA LEU A 13 -8.12 -35.48 -1.66
C LEU A 13 -8.93 -34.69 -0.63
N MET A 14 -9.41 -35.32 0.44
CA MET A 14 -10.13 -34.65 1.53
C MET A 14 -9.21 -33.83 2.45
N GLU A 15 -7.94 -34.24 2.61
CA GLU A 15 -6.92 -33.44 3.31
C GLU A 15 -6.42 -32.27 2.44
N VAL A 16 -6.30 -32.45 1.12
CA VAL A 16 -6.00 -31.36 0.18
C VAL A 16 -7.17 -30.37 0.08
N GLY A 17 -8.42 -30.82 0.26
CA GLY A 17 -9.61 -29.96 0.34
C GLY A 17 -9.73 -29.13 1.63
N LYS A 18 -8.86 -29.36 2.63
CA LYS A 18 -8.72 -28.57 3.86
C LYS A 18 -7.42 -27.75 3.90
N VAL A 19 -6.75 -27.59 2.77
CA VAL A 19 -5.88 -26.45 2.57
C VAL A 19 -6.82 -25.26 2.38
N GLU A 20 -7.08 -24.53 3.46
CA GLU A 20 -7.66 -23.18 3.36
C GLU A 20 -6.97 -22.47 2.20
N ASP A 21 -7.76 -21.93 1.26
CA ASP A 21 -7.31 -21.21 0.07
C ASP A 21 -6.01 -20.43 0.34
N LEU A 22 -4.87 -21.01 -0.04
CA LEU A 22 -3.56 -20.35 0.05
C LEU A 22 -3.49 -19.13 -0.89
N SER A 23 -4.51 -18.91 -1.71
CA SER A 23 -4.81 -17.66 -2.38
C SER A 23 -5.50 -16.66 -1.45
N SER A 24 -4.93 -16.35 -0.29
CA SER A 24 -5.44 -15.21 0.47
C SER A 24 -5.26 -13.97 -0.42
N VAL A 25 -6.37 -13.38 -0.85
CA VAL A 25 -6.32 -12.31 -1.83
C VAL A 25 -5.73 -11.06 -1.18
N PRO A 26 -4.83 -10.32 -1.86
CA PRO A 26 -4.20 -9.13 -1.28
C PRO A 26 -5.23 -8.15 -0.71
N PHE A 27 -4.88 -7.49 0.40
CA PHE A 27 -5.68 -6.44 1.05
C PHE A 27 -6.99 -6.86 1.74
N THR A 28 -7.42 -8.13 1.63
CA THR A 28 -8.65 -8.63 2.30
C THR A 28 -8.54 -8.70 3.83
N CYS A 29 -7.31 -8.73 4.36
CA CYS A 29 -7.02 -8.72 5.79
C CYS A 29 -7.35 -7.40 6.49
N ILE A 30 -7.70 -6.35 5.72
CA ILE A 30 -8.16 -5.07 6.23
C ILE A 30 -9.61 -4.90 5.76
N PRO A 31 -10.62 -5.22 6.59
CA PRO A 31 -12.00 -5.30 6.13
C PRO A 31 -12.52 -4.02 5.46
N PRO A 32 -12.26 -2.81 5.99
CA PRO A 32 -12.70 -1.58 5.34
C PRO A 32 -11.97 -1.26 4.03
N LEU A 33 -10.79 -1.84 3.81
CA LEU A 33 -10.09 -1.75 2.52
C LEU A 33 -10.66 -2.75 1.53
N ALA A 34 -10.97 -3.97 1.99
CA ALA A 34 -11.53 -5.05 1.17
C ALA A 34 -12.84 -4.65 0.51
N THR A 35 -13.72 -3.91 1.22
CA THR A 35 -14.99 -3.42 0.69
C THR A 35 -14.84 -2.38 -0.42
N LEU A 36 -13.69 -1.70 -0.51
CA LEU A 36 -13.44 -0.69 -1.53
C LEU A 36 -12.87 -1.27 -2.83
N LEU A 37 -12.40 -2.52 -2.81
CA LEU A 37 -11.81 -3.17 -3.97
C LEU A 37 -12.88 -3.47 -5.03
N GLN A 38 -12.56 -3.17 -6.29
CA GLN A 38 -13.48 -3.46 -7.41
C GLN A 38 -13.66 -4.96 -7.65
N ASN A 39 -12.62 -5.75 -7.40
CA ASN A 39 -12.67 -7.20 -7.51
C ASN A 39 -11.81 -7.82 -6.40
N PRO A 40 -12.39 -8.09 -5.23
CA PRO A 40 -11.65 -8.60 -4.07
C PRO A 40 -11.12 -10.02 -4.29
N ASN A 41 -11.54 -10.72 -5.36
CA ASN A 41 -11.13 -12.09 -5.66
C ASN A 41 -10.05 -12.18 -6.76
N SER A 42 -9.65 -11.05 -7.36
CA SER A 42 -8.55 -11.06 -8.35
C SER A 42 -7.21 -11.28 -7.64
N PRO A 43 -6.36 -12.23 -8.09
CA PRO A 43 -5.02 -12.43 -7.52
C PRO A 43 -4.08 -11.25 -7.83
N THR A 44 -4.27 -10.59 -8.99
CA THR A 44 -3.54 -9.39 -9.37
C THR A 44 -4.44 -8.18 -9.20
N GLN A 45 -4.21 -7.44 -8.12
CA GLN A 45 -4.92 -6.20 -7.84
C GLN A 45 -3.97 -5.02 -7.96
N ILE A 46 -4.48 -3.91 -8.47
CA ILE A 46 -3.74 -2.65 -8.54
C ILE A 46 -4.44 -1.65 -7.63
N LEU A 47 -3.73 -1.20 -6.61
CA LEU A 47 -4.20 -0.22 -5.65
C LEU A 47 -3.38 1.05 -5.80
N GLU A 48 -4.02 2.18 -6.07
CA GLU A 48 -3.37 3.48 -6.11
C GLU A 48 -3.90 4.38 -4.98
N LEU A 49 -3.03 4.72 -4.02
CA LEU A 49 -3.31 5.72 -2.99
C LEU A 49 -2.93 7.10 -3.51
N ILE A 50 -3.92 7.97 -3.69
CA ILE A 50 -3.73 9.32 -4.23
C ILE A 50 -4.11 10.38 -3.22
N SER A 51 -3.25 11.39 -3.05
CA SER A 51 -3.55 12.54 -2.19
C SER A 51 -3.77 13.81 -3.02
N PRO A 52 -4.54 14.80 -2.54
CA PRO A 52 -4.63 16.09 -3.20
C PRO A 52 -3.25 16.79 -3.26
N PRO A 53 -3.07 17.79 -4.14
CA PRO A 53 -1.86 18.60 -4.14
C PRO A 53 -1.69 19.32 -2.80
N THR A 54 -0.46 19.75 -2.49
CA THR A 54 -0.09 20.33 -1.19
C THR A 54 -0.35 21.85 -0.96
N PRO A 55 -1.09 22.65 -1.76
CA PRO A 55 -1.23 24.09 -1.46
C PRO A 55 -2.19 24.43 -0.31
N TYR A 56 -2.98 23.48 0.20
CA TYR A 56 -4.03 23.74 1.22
C TYR A 56 -3.85 22.97 2.52
N HIS A 57 -2.82 22.12 2.62
CA HIS A 57 -2.66 21.24 3.77
C HIS A 57 -1.17 21.07 4.14
N PRO A 58 -0.73 21.58 5.30
CA PRO A 58 0.68 21.62 5.70
C PRO A 58 1.23 20.25 6.18
N SER A 59 0.42 19.19 6.19
CA SER A 59 0.80 17.88 6.74
C SER A 59 0.65 16.74 5.72
N PRO A 60 1.52 15.72 5.76
CA PRO A 60 1.47 14.58 4.84
C PRO A 60 0.12 13.88 4.92
N ALA A 61 -0.47 13.58 3.77
CA ALA A 61 -1.85 13.09 3.63
C ALA A 61 -2.13 11.69 4.22
N GLY A 62 -1.19 11.06 4.93
CA GLY A 62 -1.36 9.75 5.56
C GLY A 62 -1.11 8.53 4.66
N LYS A 63 -0.74 8.73 3.37
CA LYS A 63 -0.48 7.63 2.41
C LYS A 63 0.58 6.65 2.90
N THR A 64 1.74 7.16 3.32
CA THR A 64 2.86 6.36 3.86
C THR A 64 2.45 5.57 5.10
N SER A 65 1.64 6.17 5.97
CA SER A 65 1.15 5.49 7.18
C SER A 65 0.18 4.37 6.84
N LEU A 66 -0.74 4.60 5.90
CA LEU A 66 -1.65 3.57 5.42
C LEU A 66 -0.91 2.45 4.67
N LEU A 67 0.10 2.80 3.87
CA LEU A 67 0.98 1.83 3.22
C LEU A 67 1.72 0.97 4.23
N GLN A 68 2.33 1.57 5.26
CA GLN A 68 3.00 0.80 6.32
C GLN A 68 2.03 -0.09 7.10
N HIS A 69 0.77 0.32 7.28
CA HIS A 69 -0.26 -0.51 7.88
C HIS A 69 -0.60 -1.73 7.01
N ILE A 70 -0.78 -1.52 5.69
CA ILE A 70 -0.98 -2.61 4.71
C ILE A 70 0.21 -3.58 4.73
N ILE A 71 1.45 -3.05 4.71
CA ILE A 71 2.67 -3.85 4.79
C ILE A 71 2.71 -4.64 6.09
N ALA A 72 2.38 -4.03 7.24
CA ALA A 72 2.36 -4.72 8.52
C ALA A 72 1.43 -5.94 8.47
N HIS A 73 0.20 -5.78 7.98
CA HIS A 73 -0.76 -6.89 7.86
C HIS A 73 -0.27 -8.03 6.95
N ALA A 74 0.44 -7.72 5.87
CA ALA A 74 0.99 -8.71 4.96
C ALA A 74 2.14 -9.52 5.59
N LEU A 75 2.91 -8.92 6.50
CA LEU A 75 4.06 -9.56 7.15
C LEU A 75 3.70 -10.38 8.38
N LEU A 76 2.53 -10.13 8.98
CA LEU A 76 2.08 -10.82 10.18
C LEU A 76 1.95 -12.34 9.93
N PRO A 77 2.02 -13.17 10.99
CA PRO A 77 1.98 -14.64 10.88
C PRO A 77 0.73 -15.21 10.19
N SER A 78 -0.32 -14.41 10.04
CA SER A 78 -1.53 -14.81 9.32
C SER A 78 -1.32 -14.90 7.80
N GLN A 79 -0.38 -14.16 7.23
CA GLN A 79 -0.13 -14.15 5.78
C GLN A 79 1.28 -14.57 5.37
N GLU A 80 2.25 -14.46 6.27
CA GLU A 80 3.66 -14.86 6.10
C GLU A 80 4.27 -14.52 4.74
N SER A 81 3.95 -13.34 4.22
CA SER A 81 4.40 -12.92 2.89
C SER A 81 5.66 -12.07 2.96
N ALA A 82 6.26 -11.85 1.79
CA ALA A 82 7.33 -10.87 1.59
C ALA A 82 6.82 -9.67 0.79
N ILE A 83 7.41 -8.51 1.04
CA ILE A 83 7.02 -7.24 0.43
C ILE A 83 8.20 -6.63 -0.30
N ILE A 84 7.95 -6.11 -1.50
CA ILE A 84 8.93 -5.32 -2.25
C ILE A 84 8.50 -3.87 -2.14
N LEU A 85 9.35 -3.03 -1.57
CA LEU A 85 9.12 -1.60 -1.43
C LEU A 85 10.17 -0.82 -2.24
N ILE A 86 9.70 0.08 -3.08
CA ILE A 86 10.51 0.99 -3.85
C ILE A 86 10.25 2.40 -3.32
N ASP A 87 11.24 2.96 -2.62
CA ASP A 87 11.16 4.22 -1.87
C ASP A 87 12.30 5.16 -2.27
N PRO A 88 12.21 5.82 -3.45
CA PRO A 88 13.18 6.84 -3.89
C PRO A 88 13.48 7.93 -2.85
N LEU A 89 12.48 8.35 -2.08
CA LEU A 89 12.56 9.52 -1.19
C LEU A 89 12.93 9.19 0.26
N SER A 90 13.11 7.91 0.58
CA SER A 90 13.38 7.45 1.96
C SER A 90 12.30 7.86 2.97
N HIS A 91 11.04 7.88 2.55
CA HIS A 91 9.90 8.17 3.42
C HIS A 91 9.57 6.99 4.36
N PHE A 92 9.99 5.78 3.99
CA PHE A 92 9.70 4.59 4.76
C PHE A 92 10.60 4.49 6.00
N SER A 93 9.96 4.33 7.16
CA SER A 93 10.62 4.23 8.46
C SER A 93 10.45 2.82 9.04
N VAL A 94 11.55 2.06 9.10
CA VAL A 94 11.59 0.74 9.75
C VAL A 94 11.20 0.81 11.23
N PRO A 95 11.66 1.80 12.03
CA PRO A 95 11.17 1.99 13.39
C PRO A 95 9.65 2.17 13.46
N ARG A 96 9.08 2.93 12.52
CA ARG A 96 7.62 3.12 12.48
C ARG A 96 6.88 1.83 12.16
N LEU A 97 7.34 1.07 11.16
CA LEU A 97 6.76 -0.24 10.85
C LEU A 97 6.86 -1.19 12.05
N THR A 98 7.98 -1.17 12.77
CA THR A 98 8.19 -1.95 14.00
C THR A 98 7.13 -1.63 15.05
N SER A 99 6.87 -0.34 15.31
CA SER A 99 5.82 0.08 16.24
C SER A 99 4.44 -0.39 15.81
N ILE A 100 4.11 -0.28 14.51
CA ILE A 100 2.83 -0.75 13.96
C ILE A 100 2.68 -2.28 14.12
N LEU A 101 3.72 -3.05 13.80
CA LEU A 101 3.72 -4.51 13.97
C LEU A 101 3.54 -4.91 15.44
N LEU A 102 4.28 -4.27 16.36
CA LEU A 102 4.15 -4.52 17.78
C LEU A 102 2.75 -4.18 18.31
N HIS A 103 2.20 -3.05 17.87
CA HIS A 103 0.85 -2.63 18.21
C HIS A 103 -0.18 -3.70 17.79
N HIS A 104 -0.09 -4.17 16.55
CA HIS A 104 -0.96 -5.23 16.02
C HIS A 104 -0.82 -6.55 16.77
N LEU A 105 0.40 -6.95 17.10
CA LEU A 105 0.62 -8.17 17.90
C LEU A 105 -0.04 -8.02 19.27
N LYS A 106 0.12 -6.88 19.96
CA LYS A 106 -0.52 -6.62 21.26
C LYS A 106 -2.05 -6.65 21.19
N SER A 107 -2.63 -6.08 20.13
CA SER A 107 -4.09 -6.00 19.99
C SER A 107 -4.73 -7.33 19.59
N THR A 108 -3.98 -8.21 18.92
CA THR A 108 -4.51 -9.46 18.37
C THR A 108 -4.29 -10.65 19.30
N THR A 109 -3.24 -10.65 20.13
CA THR A 109 -2.97 -11.76 21.06
C THR A 109 -3.76 -11.58 22.36
N THR A 110 -4.81 -12.37 22.55
CA THR A 110 -5.55 -12.48 23.83
C THR A 110 -4.71 -13.17 24.92
N THR A 111 -3.73 -13.98 24.51
CA THR A 111 -2.76 -14.65 25.38
C THR A 111 -1.51 -13.79 25.48
N THR A 112 -1.00 -13.56 26.69
CA THR A 112 0.23 -12.80 26.93
C THR A 112 1.43 -13.51 26.30
N LYS A 113 1.69 -13.26 25.00
CA LYS A 113 2.98 -13.60 24.41
C LYS A 113 4.05 -12.79 25.15
N ASP A 114 5.11 -13.46 25.57
CA ASP A 114 6.22 -12.80 26.22
C ASP A 114 6.88 -11.81 25.24
N TRP A 115 7.28 -10.64 25.76
CA TRP A 115 7.90 -9.57 24.97
C TRP A 115 9.09 -10.03 24.09
N PRO A 116 9.96 -10.95 24.53
CA PRO A 116 10.99 -11.56 23.69
C PRO A 116 10.44 -12.28 22.43
N GLU A 117 9.34 -13.02 22.55
CA GLU A 117 8.73 -13.76 21.44
C GLU A 117 8.13 -12.81 20.40
N MET A 118 7.48 -11.74 20.87
CA MET A 118 6.96 -10.68 20.01
C MET A 118 8.09 -9.99 19.24
N LYS A 119 9.19 -9.65 19.92
CA LYS A 119 10.38 -9.07 19.29
C LYS A 119 10.98 -10.01 18.24
N ALA A 120 11.08 -11.30 18.54
CA ALA A 120 11.56 -12.29 17.58
C ALA A 120 10.66 -12.35 16.34
N THR A 121 9.33 -12.37 16.54
CA THR A 121 8.33 -12.35 15.46
C THR A 121 8.50 -11.11 14.58
N VAL A 122 8.63 -9.92 15.19
CA VAL A 122 8.84 -8.68 14.44
C VAL A 122 10.17 -8.68 13.69
N LYS A 123 11.25 -9.16 14.30
CA LYS A 123 12.55 -9.29 13.63
C LYS A 123 12.47 -10.20 12.41
N THR A 124 11.79 -11.33 12.53
CA THR A 124 11.54 -12.24 11.40
C THR A 124 10.70 -11.56 10.33
N ALA A 125 9.59 -10.92 10.70
CA ALA A 125 8.74 -10.17 9.76
C ALA A 125 9.52 -9.10 8.97
N LEU A 126 10.36 -8.31 9.64
CA LEU A 126 11.17 -7.27 9.02
C LEU A 126 12.21 -7.82 8.04
N SER A 127 12.68 -9.05 8.22
CA SER A 127 13.62 -9.69 7.28
C SER A 127 13.02 -9.99 5.90
N HIS A 128 11.70 -9.88 5.79
CA HIS A 128 10.94 -10.13 4.55
C HIS A 128 10.45 -8.84 3.87
N VAL A 129 10.99 -7.69 4.26
CA VAL A 129 10.76 -6.40 3.58
C VAL A 129 11.99 -6.06 2.75
N HIS A 130 11.84 -6.07 1.43
CA HIS A 130 12.91 -5.74 0.49
C HIS A 130 12.76 -4.28 0.05
N ILE A 131 13.68 -3.41 0.48
CA ILE A 131 13.60 -1.96 0.23
C ILE A 131 14.64 -1.56 -0.83
N PHE A 132 14.17 -0.93 -1.91
CA PHE A 132 15.00 -0.40 -2.98
C PHE A 132 14.81 1.12 -3.08
N ARG A 133 15.90 1.86 -3.32
CA ARG A 133 15.88 3.34 -3.35
C ARG A 133 16.46 3.91 -4.64
N PRO A 134 15.85 3.63 -5.81
CA PRO A 134 16.33 4.17 -7.07
C PRO A 134 16.23 5.69 -7.09
N GLN A 135 17.32 6.37 -7.44
CA GLN A 135 17.38 7.84 -7.43
C GLN A 135 16.95 8.48 -8.77
N THR A 136 16.86 7.67 -9.83
CA THR A 136 16.56 8.14 -11.19
C THR A 136 15.59 7.20 -11.88
N TRP A 137 14.91 7.72 -12.92
CA TRP A 137 13.98 6.90 -13.71
C TRP A 137 14.65 5.66 -14.35
N PRO A 138 15.84 5.75 -14.98
CA PRO A 138 16.52 4.55 -15.47
C PRO A 138 16.90 3.57 -14.35
N SER A 139 17.30 4.07 -13.18
CA SER A 139 17.62 3.22 -12.01
C SER A 139 16.38 2.47 -11.51
N LEU A 140 15.21 3.10 -11.53
CA LEU A 140 13.93 2.43 -11.23
C LEU A 140 13.66 1.29 -12.20
N LEU A 141 13.76 1.54 -13.51
CA LEU A 141 13.52 0.52 -14.53
C LEU A 141 14.53 -0.63 -14.45
N ALA A 142 15.81 -0.32 -14.19
CA ALA A 142 16.84 -1.32 -13.96
C ALA A 142 16.55 -2.17 -12.72
N THR A 143 16.09 -1.55 -11.62
CA THR A 143 15.67 -2.25 -10.40
C THR A 143 14.51 -3.20 -10.71
N LEU A 144 13.46 -2.73 -11.38
CA LEU A 144 12.32 -3.59 -11.76
C LEU A 144 12.75 -4.75 -12.66
N THR A 145 13.73 -4.53 -13.54
CA THR A 145 14.23 -5.57 -14.44
C THR A 145 15.07 -6.63 -13.71
N SER A 146 15.84 -6.23 -12.69
CA SER A 146 16.70 -7.13 -11.91
C SER A 146 15.99 -7.82 -10.74
N LEU A 147 14.78 -7.37 -10.37
CA LEU A 147 13.98 -7.94 -9.29
C LEU A 147 13.85 -9.47 -9.36
N PRO A 148 13.48 -10.11 -10.48
CA PRO A 148 13.38 -11.57 -10.54
C PRO A 148 14.71 -12.26 -10.18
N THR A 149 15.82 -11.77 -10.71
CA THR A 149 17.16 -12.32 -10.41
C THR A 149 17.55 -12.13 -8.95
N TYR A 150 17.11 -11.04 -8.31
CA TYR A 150 17.31 -10.84 -6.87
C TYR A 150 16.44 -11.80 -6.04
N LEU A 151 15.15 -11.92 -6.40
CA LEU A 151 14.14 -12.69 -5.65
C LEU A 151 14.35 -14.20 -5.70
N PHE A 152 14.91 -14.71 -6.81
CA PHE A 152 15.22 -16.13 -6.98
C PHE A 152 16.63 -16.51 -6.54
N ASP A 153 17.32 -15.63 -5.79
CA ASP A 153 18.65 -15.89 -5.26
C ASP A 153 18.61 -16.10 -3.74
N ALA A 154 18.60 -17.37 -3.33
CA ALA A 154 18.58 -17.80 -1.93
C ALA A 154 19.72 -17.19 -1.09
N LYS A 155 20.84 -16.83 -1.72
CA LYS A 155 22.02 -16.30 -1.02
C LYS A 155 21.87 -14.84 -0.64
N LYS A 156 20.96 -14.11 -1.30
CA LYS A 156 20.77 -12.67 -1.08
C LYS A 156 19.74 -12.34 -0.01
N HIS A 157 18.80 -13.24 0.28
CA HIS A 157 17.75 -12.99 1.27
C HIS A 157 17.07 -14.26 1.79
N ALA A 158 16.37 -14.15 2.93
CA ALA A 158 15.65 -15.25 3.56
C ALA A 158 14.22 -15.49 3.01
N SER A 159 13.72 -14.64 2.12
CA SER A 159 12.31 -14.65 1.65
C SER A 159 11.99 -15.64 0.53
N MET A 160 12.93 -16.50 0.09
CA MET A 160 12.72 -17.34 -1.10
C MET A 160 11.53 -18.31 -0.96
N ASN A 161 11.24 -18.75 0.27
CA ASN A 161 10.15 -19.66 0.56
C ASN A 161 8.82 -18.94 0.87
N ARG A 162 8.76 -17.61 0.68
CA ARG A 162 7.56 -16.80 0.93
C ARG A 162 7.04 -16.24 -0.38
N ARG A 163 5.71 -16.23 -0.50
CA ARG A 163 5.04 -15.53 -1.60
C ARG A 163 5.28 -14.03 -1.48
N ILE A 164 5.34 -13.35 -2.62
CA ILE A 164 5.37 -11.89 -2.66
C ILE A 164 3.92 -11.40 -2.59
N HIS A 165 3.59 -10.63 -1.54
CA HIS A 165 2.24 -10.08 -1.41
C HIS A 165 2.02 -8.91 -2.37
N SER A 166 2.95 -7.95 -2.38
CA SER A 166 2.83 -6.78 -3.26
C SER A 166 4.17 -6.12 -3.58
N ILE A 167 4.18 -5.47 -4.75
CA ILE A 167 5.19 -4.48 -5.14
C ILE A 167 4.63 -3.09 -4.83
N CYS A 168 5.25 -2.40 -3.90
CA CYS A 168 4.88 -1.08 -3.43
C CYS A 168 5.83 -0.03 -4.03
N LEU A 169 5.30 1.01 -4.68
CA LEU A 169 6.08 2.12 -5.25
C LEU A 169 5.65 3.45 -4.61
N GLU A 170 6.57 4.09 -3.88
CA GLU A 170 6.30 5.28 -3.07
C GLU A 170 7.35 6.39 -3.27
N ASP A 171 7.08 7.59 -3.78
CA ASP A 171 5.94 8.11 -4.55
C ASP A 171 6.30 8.11 -6.04
N ILE A 172 5.40 7.62 -6.91
CA ILE A 172 5.65 7.52 -8.36
C ILE A 172 5.98 8.87 -9.02
N ASP A 173 5.41 9.95 -8.49
CA ASP A 173 5.55 11.29 -9.07
C ASP A 173 6.94 11.89 -8.91
N THR A 174 7.78 11.30 -8.05
CA THR A 174 9.15 11.77 -7.79
C THR A 174 9.96 11.87 -9.07
N PHE A 175 9.69 10.98 -10.03
CA PHE A 175 10.45 10.91 -11.28
C PHE A 175 9.94 11.84 -12.38
N ILE A 176 8.80 12.52 -12.21
CA ILE A 176 8.15 13.31 -13.27
C ILE A 176 9.07 14.41 -13.78
N TRP A 177 9.74 15.12 -12.87
CA TRP A 177 10.68 16.17 -13.26
C TRP A 177 11.82 15.60 -14.10
N SER A 178 12.44 14.51 -13.63
CA SER A 178 13.53 13.83 -14.35
C SER A 178 13.09 13.32 -15.74
N ILE A 179 11.88 12.77 -15.87
CA ILE A 179 11.34 12.31 -17.14
C ILE A 179 11.19 13.48 -18.13
N ARG A 180 10.68 14.62 -17.65
CA ARG A 180 10.48 15.81 -18.48
C ARG A 180 11.81 16.41 -18.93
N THR A 181 12.77 16.60 -18.01
CA THR A 181 14.06 17.24 -18.32
C THR A 181 14.94 16.40 -19.24
N ASN A 182 14.90 15.07 -19.10
CA ASN A 182 15.67 14.16 -19.95
C ASN A 182 15.14 14.09 -21.39
N SER A 183 13.92 14.58 -21.63
CA SER A 183 13.28 14.54 -22.95
C SER A 183 13.47 15.85 -23.72
N SER A 184 13.66 16.97 -23.02
CA SER A 184 13.92 18.29 -23.60
C SER A 184 15.26 18.41 -24.34
N SER A 185 16.19 17.47 -24.14
CA SER A 185 17.46 17.40 -24.88
C SER A 185 17.34 16.76 -26.27
N SER A 186 16.17 16.20 -26.63
CA SER A 186 15.90 15.62 -27.94
C SER A 186 14.94 16.52 -28.72
N PHE A 187 15.48 17.42 -29.55
CA PHE A 187 14.73 18.35 -30.42
C PHE A 187 13.78 17.67 -31.45
N HIS A 188 13.72 16.34 -31.48
CA HIS A 188 12.92 15.53 -32.41
C HIS A 188 11.88 14.62 -31.74
N ALA A 189 11.62 14.76 -30.43
CA ALA A 189 10.65 13.89 -29.75
C ALA A 189 9.20 14.26 -30.13
N VAL A 190 8.63 13.53 -31.11
CA VAL A 190 7.23 13.64 -31.56
C VAL A 190 6.22 13.14 -30.49
N THR A 191 6.70 12.47 -29.43
CA THR A 191 5.86 11.79 -28.45
C THR A 191 5.97 12.42 -27.06
N ASN A 192 4.86 12.43 -26.31
CA ASN A 192 4.82 12.91 -24.94
C ASN A 192 5.69 11.99 -24.04
N PRO A 193 6.75 12.50 -23.41
CA PRO A 193 7.67 11.65 -22.65
C PRO A 193 7.03 10.99 -21.43
N LEU A 194 6.02 11.61 -20.83
CA LEU A 194 5.26 11.01 -19.75
C LEU A 194 4.43 9.81 -20.23
N ALA A 195 3.91 9.85 -21.46
CA ALA A 195 3.18 8.74 -22.04
C ALA A 195 4.11 7.54 -22.29
N THR A 196 5.32 7.79 -22.80
CA THR A 196 6.34 6.75 -22.98
C THR A 196 6.76 6.15 -21.64
N ALA A 197 7.06 6.98 -20.64
CA ALA A 197 7.42 6.53 -19.30
C ALA A 197 6.30 5.72 -18.64
N SER A 198 5.06 6.21 -18.75
CA SER A 198 3.86 5.53 -18.27
C SER A 198 3.71 4.12 -18.86
N SER A 199 3.79 3.99 -20.19
CA SER A 199 3.69 2.70 -20.87
C SER A 199 4.83 1.75 -20.50
N GLN A 200 6.06 2.26 -20.38
CA GLN A 200 7.20 1.47 -19.93
C GLN A 200 6.99 0.91 -18.52
N LEU A 201 6.65 1.76 -17.55
CA LEU A 201 6.47 1.35 -16.17
C LEU A 201 5.30 0.37 -16.03
N THR A 202 4.18 0.65 -16.69
CA THR A 202 3.02 -0.25 -16.72
C THR A 202 3.39 -1.64 -17.22
N ARG A 203 4.18 -1.72 -18.31
CA ARG A 203 4.68 -2.99 -18.84
C ARG A 203 5.54 -3.74 -17.82
N HIS A 204 6.47 -3.06 -17.16
CA HIS A 204 7.33 -3.68 -16.15
C HIS A 204 6.53 -4.19 -14.95
N LEU A 205 5.64 -3.37 -14.40
CA LEU A 205 4.80 -3.73 -13.25
C LEU A 205 3.86 -4.88 -13.59
N THR A 206 3.20 -4.85 -14.75
CA THR A 206 2.29 -5.92 -15.18
C THR A 206 3.04 -7.24 -15.35
N LYS A 207 4.21 -7.21 -15.99
CA LYS A 207 5.07 -8.40 -16.15
C LYS A 207 5.50 -8.98 -14.81
N LEU A 208 5.91 -8.13 -13.87
CA LEU A 208 6.35 -8.58 -12.54
C LEU A 208 5.17 -9.10 -11.71
N SER A 209 4.04 -8.40 -11.72
CA SER A 209 2.81 -8.81 -11.04
C SER A 209 2.32 -10.17 -11.55
N SER A 210 2.35 -10.42 -12.86
CA SER A 210 2.01 -11.74 -13.41
C SER A 210 3.03 -12.82 -13.04
N LEU A 211 4.32 -12.48 -13.07
CA LEU A 211 5.40 -13.44 -12.78
C LEU A 211 5.42 -13.85 -11.30
N LEU A 212 5.16 -12.90 -10.40
CA LEU A 212 5.18 -13.11 -8.95
C LEU A 212 3.80 -13.40 -8.37
N SER A 213 2.74 -13.35 -9.19
CA SER A 213 1.33 -13.45 -8.76
C SER A 213 1.02 -12.52 -7.57
N CYS A 214 1.49 -11.28 -7.65
CA CYS A 214 1.41 -10.30 -6.55
C CYS A 214 0.62 -9.05 -6.92
N ALA A 215 0.13 -8.34 -5.91
CA ALA A 215 -0.52 -7.05 -6.10
C ALA A 215 0.50 -5.92 -6.41
N ILE A 216 0.00 -4.83 -6.97
CA ILE A 216 0.74 -3.60 -7.19
C ILE A 216 0.11 -2.52 -6.32
N LEU A 217 0.91 -1.87 -5.48
CA LEU A 217 0.49 -0.73 -4.67
C LEU A 217 1.30 0.50 -5.07
N LEU A 218 0.60 1.56 -5.47
CA LEU A 218 1.20 2.81 -5.89
C LEU A 218 0.78 3.93 -4.96
N THR A 219 1.70 4.85 -4.66
CA THR A 219 1.35 6.14 -4.07
C THR A 219 1.64 7.27 -5.04
N SER A 220 0.68 8.18 -5.16
CA SER A 220 0.75 9.33 -6.04
C SER A 220 0.08 10.55 -5.42
N ARG A 221 0.28 11.69 -6.06
CA ARG A 221 -0.33 12.98 -5.79
C ARG A 221 -1.18 13.34 -6.98
N SER A 222 -2.25 14.06 -6.71
CA SER A 222 -3.09 14.62 -7.75
C SER A 222 -2.64 16.00 -8.17
N SER A 223 -2.87 16.33 -9.44
CA SER A 223 -2.83 17.71 -9.92
C SER A 223 -3.95 18.59 -9.36
N THR A 224 -5.07 18.01 -8.92
CA THR A 224 -6.25 18.76 -8.46
C THR A 224 -6.87 18.12 -7.23
N PRO A 225 -7.41 18.92 -6.29
CA PRO A 225 -7.96 18.41 -5.04
C PRO A 225 -9.32 17.71 -5.20
N SER A 226 -10.03 17.94 -6.30
CA SER A 226 -11.40 17.41 -6.51
C SER A 226 -11.44 16.18 -7.41
N THR A 227 -10.59 16.10 -8.43
CA THR A 227 -10.68 15.03 -9.45
C THR A 227 -9.74 13.85 -9.18
N PHE A 228 -8.76 14.00 -8.28
CA PHE A 228 -7.81 12.93 -7.91
C PHE A 228 -7.20 12.23 -9.14
N ARG A 229 -6.80 13.03 -10.14
CA ARG A 229 -6.04 12.56 -11.30
C ARG A 229 -4.55 12.50 -10.98
N PRO A 230 -3.87 11.36 -11.17
CA PRO A 230 -2.44 11.25 -10.90
C PRO A 230 -1.62 12.09 -11.86
N LEU A 231 -0.46 12.56 -11.40
CA LEU A 231 0.46 13.35 -12.23
C LEU A 231 1.14 12.50 -13.31
N LEU A 232 1.35 11.20 -13.06
CA LEU A 232 1.77 10.21 -14.05
C LEU A 232 0.65 9.16 -14.27
N PRO A 233 -0.26 9.37 -15.22
CA PRO A 233 -1.31 8.39 -15.51
C PRO A 233 -0.71 7.15 -16.16
N LEU A 234 -0.84 5.99 -15.51
CA LEU A 234 -0.36 4.70 -16.02
C LEU A 234 -1.28 4.11 -17.10
N SER A 235 -0.68 3.62 -18.18
CA SER A 235 -1.35 3.04 -19.35
C SER A 235 -1.74 1.58 -19.12
N TRP A 236 -2.59 1.32 -18.13
CA TRP A 236 -3.06 -0.04 -17.83
C TRP A 236 -3.83 -0.65 -19.01
N PRO A 237 -3.66 -1.97 -19.27
CA PRO A 237 -4.49 -2.67 -20.24
C PRO A 237 -5.99 -2.54 -19.93
N PRO A 238 -6.86 -2.54 -20.96
CA PRO A 238 -8.31 -2.56 -20.75
C PRO A 238 -8.73 -3.73 -19.86
N GLY A 239 -9.68 -3.48 -18.95
CA GLY A 239 -10.17 -4.50 -18.01
C GLY A 239 -9.28 -4.75 -16.78
N THR A 240 -8.16 -4.04 -16.63
CA THR A 240 -7.31 -4.13 -15.43
C THR A 240 -8.08 -3.64 -14.19
N PRO A 241 -8.16 -4.41 -13.09
CA PRO A 241 -8.89 -4.04 -11.88
C PRO A 241 -8.09 -3.03 -11.03
N LEU A 242 -8.04 -1.78 -11.51
CA LEU A 242 -7.41 -0.66 -10.79
C LEU A 242 -8.40 -0.02 -9.81
N THR A 243 -8.10 -0.15 -8.52
CA THR A 243 -8.79 0.58 -7.46
C THR A 243 -7.96 1.80 -7.07
N ARG A 244 -8.54 3.00 -7.23
CA ARG A 244 -7.91 4.25 -6.78
C ARG A 244 -8.59 4.74 -5.51
N LEU A 245 -7.81 4.95 -4.47
CA LEU A 245 -8.28 5.47 -3.19
C LEU A 245 -7.71 6.86 -2.95
N ALA A 246 -8.60 7.82 -2.73
CA ALA A 246 -8.23 9.14 -2.28
C ALA A 246 -7.93 9.10 -0.79
N VAL A 247 -6.80 9.68 -0.38
CA VAL A 247 -6.37 9.77 1.02
C VAL A 247 -6.09 11.23 1.35
N ARG A 248 -6.70 11.73 2.42
CA ARG A 248 -6.36 13.04 2.98
C ARG A 248 -6.50 13.06 4.49
N ARG A 249 -5.86 14.05 5.13
CA ARG A 249 -6.11 14.32 6.54
C ARG A 249 -7.51 14.91 6.70
N VAL A 250 -8.18 14.56 7.79
CA VAL A 250 -9.49 15.14 8.12
C VAL A 250 -9.30 16.59 8.52
N ASP A 251 -9.99 17.49 7.83
CA ASP A 251 -9.93 18.93 8.09
C ASP A 251 -10.55 19.28 9.44
N VAL A 252 -9.93 20.24 10.12
CA VAL A 252 -10.53 20.90 11.28
C VAL A 252 -11.26 22.14 10.77
N GLY A 253 -12.58 22.18 10.96
CA GLY A 253 -13.41 23.31 10.55
C GLY A 253 -12.89 24.64 11.10
N LYS A 254 -12.97 25.71 10.30
CA LYS A 254 -12.66 27.08 10.75
C LYS A 254 -13.69 27.55 11.77
N PHE A 255 -13.28 28.46 12.66
CA PHE A 255 -14.23 29.15 13.55
C PHE A 255 -15.33 29.80 12.73
N ALA A 256 -16.57 29.72 13.23
CA ALA A 256 -17.67 30.42 12.62
C ALA A 256 -17.34 31.92 12.59
N PRO A 257 -17.66 32.64 11.50
CA PRO A 257 -17.53 34.09 11.49
C PRO A 257 -18.30 34.68 12.68
N ALA A 258 -17.68 35.60 13.42
CA ALA A 258 -18.25 36.27 14.59
C ALA A 258 -18.46 35.40 15.86
N ILE A 259 -17.78 34.26 16.00
CA ILE A 259 -17.73 33.53 17.28
C ILE A 259 -17.09 34.41 18.38
N SER A 260 -17.61 34.34 19.62
CA SER A 260 -17.00 35.05 20.74
C SER A 260 -15.66 34.40 21.16
N GLY A 261 -14.81 35.14 21.88
CA GLY A 261 -13.53 34.61 22.38
C GLY A 261 -13.72 33.39 23.28
N GLU A 262 -14.71 33.43 24.17
CA GLU A 262 -15.02 32.34 25.11
C GLU A 262 -15.55 31.10 24.38
N GLU A 263 -16.44 31.28 23.41
CA GLU A 263 -16.94 30.20 22.55
C GLU A 263 -15.81 29.59 21.70
N ALA A 264 -14.89 30.43 21.21
CA ALA A 264 -13.73 29.97 20.47
C ALA A 264 -12.77 29.14 21.34
N GLU A 265 -12.63 29.42 22.64
CA GLU A 265 -11.79 28.60 23.53
C GLU A 265 -12.40 27.22 23.82
N VAL A 266 -13.72 27.15 24.03
CA VAL A 266 -14.44 25.87 24.19
C VAL A 266 -14.36 25.04 22.90
N GLU A 267 -14.49 25.68 21.75
CA GLU A 267 -14.42 25.00 20.47
C GLU A 267 -12.97 24.65 20.08
N ARG A 268 -11.98 25.45 20.52
CA ARG A 268 -10.55 25.17 20.35
C ARG A 268 -10.18 23.83 20.94
N GLU A 269 -10.63 23.49 22.15
CA GLU A 269 -10.28 22.22 22.79
C GLU A 269 -10.87 21.01 22.02
N LYS A 270 -12.14 21.09 21.60
CA LYS A 270 -12.79 20.08 20.76
C LYS A 270 -12.05 19.90 19.43
N ARG A 271 -11.61 20.99 18.81
CA ARG A 271 -10.90 20.99 17.52
C ARG A 271 -9.45 20.52 17.62
N TRP A 272 -8.75 20.93 18.67
CA TRP A 272 -7.41 20.43 18.98
C TRP A 272 -7.43 18.94 19.26
N SER A 273 -8.51 18.40 19.81
CA SER A 273 -8.68 16.95 19.93
C SER A 273 -8.66 16.23 18.58
N VAL A 274 -9.23 16.83 17.52
CA VAL A 274 -9.19 16.28 16.14
C VAL A 274 -7.78 16.35 15.55
N VAL A 275 -7.08 17.47 15.73
CA VAL A 275 -5.67 17.61 15.29
C VAL A 275 -4.78 16.60 16.01
N ARG A 276 -4.93 16.49 17.34
CA ARG A 276 -4.17 15.59 18.21
C ARG A 276 -4.41 14.11 17.89
N ARG A 277 -5.60 13.77 17.39
CA ARG A 277 -5.98 12.39 17.00
C ARG A 277 -5.41 11.93 15.65
N ALA A 278 -4.72 12.80 14.90
CA ALA A 278 -4.07 12.46 13.62
C ALA A 278 -4.98 11.61 12.69
N ARG A 279 -6.19 12.13 12.45
CA ARG A 279 -7.24 11.46 11.66
C ARG A 279 -7.07 11.69 10.17
N PHE A 280 -7.29 10.63 9.40
CA PHE A 280 -7.23 10.61 7.95
C PHE A 280 -8.46 9.89 7.42
N GLU A 281 -8.92 10.29 6.24
CA GLU A 281 -10.01 9.63 5.54
C GLU A 281 -9.50 9.04 4.22
N CYS A 282 -10.03 7.87 3.89
CA CYS A 282 -9.71 7.09 2.70
C CYS A 282 -11.01 6.69 2.02
N TRP A 283 -11.16 6.94 0.71
CA TRP A 283 -12.37 6.59 -0.03
C TRP A 283 -12.09 6.28 -1.49
N ARG A 284 -12.99 5.56 -2.15
CA ARG A 284 -12.82 5.19 -3.56
C ARG A 284 -13.07 6.38 -4.49
N VAL A 285 -12.10 6.69 -5.35
CA VAL A 285 -12.24 7.76 -6.37
C VAL A 285 -13.30 7.38 -7.40
N GLY A 286 -14.20 8.32 -7.72
CA GLY A 286 -15.29 8.11 -8.68
C GLY A 286 -16.59 7.58 -8.06
N ALA A 287 -16.58 7.16 -6.78
CA ALA A 287 -17.77 6.75 -6.03
C ALA A 287 -18.31 7.87 -5.10
N GLY A 288 -17.79 9.09 -5.22
CA GLY A 288 -18.16 10.22 -4.34
C GLY A 288 -17.81 10.01 -2.86
N ARG A 289 -17.91 11.10 -2.07
CA ARG A 289 -17.88 11.02 -0.59
C ARG A 289 -19.24 10.59 -0.02
N VAL A 290 -20.28 10.65 -0.84
CA VAL A 290 -21.69 10.56 -0.45
C VAL A 290 -22.18 9.11 -0.39
N ASP A 291 -21.54 8.19 -1.11
CA ASP A 291 -22.02 6.79 -1.23
C ASP A 291 -21.53 5.86 -0.11
N GLY A 292 -20.98 6.39 0.98
CA GLY A 292 -20.51 5.59 2.13
C GLY A 292 -19.30 4.67 1.84
N LEU A 293 -18.70 4.77 0.64
CA LEU A 293 -17.57 3.95 0.21
C LEU A 293 -16.23 4.55 0.64
N GLY A 294 -16.02 4.64 1.95
CA GLY A 294 -14.76 5.07 2.56
C GLY A 294 -14.66 4.69 4.03
N PHE A 295 -13.50 4.92 4.62
CA PHE A 295 -13.24 4.72 6.04
C PHE A 295 -12.32 5.81 6.60
N VAL A 296 -12.34 5.99 7.91
CA VAL A 296 -11.45 6.90 8.63
C VAL A 296 -10.42 6.06 9.36
N PHE A 297 -9.18 6.53 9.40
CA PHE A 297 -8.13 5.90 10.19
C PHE A 297 -7.33 6.94 10.98
N ARG A 298 -6.75 6.50 12.09
CA ARG A 298 -5.90 7.31 12.97
C ARG A 298 -4.47 6.82 12.91
N VAL A 299 -3.53 7.75 13.00
CA VAL A 299 -2.10 7.46 13.09
C VAL A 299 -1.61 7.84 14.50
N GLY A 300 -1.52 6.84 15.38
CA GLY A 300 -1.04 6.96 16.76
C GLY A 300 0.24 6.14 16.95
N ASP A 301 0.32 5.29 17.98
CA ASP A 301 1.42 4.31 18.12
C ASP A 301 1.36 3.23 17.01
N GLY A 302 0.15 2.89 16.58
CA GLY A 302 -0.14 2.10 15.38
C GLY A 302 -0.95 2.89 14.34
N VAL A 303 -1.64 2.15 13.48
CA VAL A 303 -2.68 2.69 12.60
C VAL A 303 -3.97 1.94 12.92
N GLU A 304 -5.01 2.70 13.27
CA GLU A 304 -6.30 2.18 13.70
C GLU A 304 -7.38 2.63 12.74
N ILE A 305 -8.24 1.72 12.31
CA ILE A 305 -9.39 2.06 11.47
C ILE A 305 -10.60 2.32 12.37
N GLU A 306 -11.23 3.48 12.20
CA GLU A 306 -12.47 3.83 12.90
C GLU A 306 -13.64 3.18 12.14
N ASN A 307 -14.41 2.33 12.83
CA ASN A 307 -15.65 1.74 12.34
C ASN A 307 -16.83 2.71 12.53
#